data_AF-A0A7C2AAC4-F1
#
_entry.id   AF-A0A7C2AAC4-F1
#
_cell.length_a   1.000
_cell.length_b   1.000
_cell.length_c   1.000
_cell.angle_alpha   90.00
_cell.angle_beta   90.00
_cell.angle_gamma   90.00
#
_symmetry.space_group_name_H-M   'P 1'
#
loop_
_entity.id
_entity.type
_entity.pdbx_description
1 polymer ?
#
loop_
_entity_poly.entity_id
_entity_poly.type
_entity_poly.pdbx_seq_one_letter_code
_entity_poly.pdbx_strand_id
1 'polypeptide(L)'
;MAKYFVPPPFFDAVVGDAGTPNASIVLAPRGGGKTALRRMVEEAARDHRFLAVTYDRFEFSSGEKISNITLQYHLRNIITRILVSYLSYLAEYPDLLKNLSKNEKQQLSLFASSYL
;
A
#
# COMPACT_ATOMS: atom_id res chain seq x y z
N MET A 1 5.03 12.76 15.35
CA MET A 1 4.59 13.63 14.23
C MET A 1 3.07 13.81 14.16
N ALA A 2 2.24 12.90 14.71
CA ALA A 2 0.78 12.99 14.68
C ALA A 2 0.15 14.22 15.40
N LYS A 3 0.85 14.88 16.31
CA LYS A 3 0.34 16.02 17.10
C LYS A 3 -0.06 17.28 16.30
N TYR A 4 0.27 17.36 15.01
CA TYR A 4 0.07 18.58 14.21
C TYR A 4 -0.90 18.40 13.03
N PHE A 5 -1.44 17.20 12.80
CA PHE A 5 -2.35 16.96 11.69
C PHE A 5 -3.78 16.82 12.21
N VAL A 6 -4.67 17.67 11.71
CA VAL A 6 -6.11 17.58 11.95
C VAL A 6 -6.74 16.79 10.80
N PRO A 7 -7.46 15.68 11.07
CA PRO A 7 -8.11 14.92 10.01
C PRO A 7 -9.14 15.78 9.27
N PRO A 8 -9.16 15.77 7.93
CA PRO A 8 -10.24 16.44 7.21
C PRO A 8 -11.58 15.74 7.49
N PRO A 9 -12.72 16.41 7.30
CA PRO A 9 -14.05 15.84 7.56
C PRO A 9 -14.37 14.55 6.79
N PHE A 10 -13.66 14.29 5.68
CA PHE A 10 -13.82 13.11 4.83
C PHE A 10 -12.76 12.01 5.10
N PHE A 11 -11.92 12.15 6.12
CA PHE A 11 -10.83 11.22 6.40
C PHE A 11 -11.29 9.76 6.51
N ASP A 12 -12.35 9.52 7.27
CA ASP A 12 -12.87 8.17 7.50
C ASP A 12 -13.39 7.53 6.21
N ALA A 13 -13.92 8.33 5.27
CA ALA A 13 -14.32 7.84 3.95
C ALA A 13 -13.13 7.46 3.05
N VAL A 14 -11.95 8.04 3.31
CA VAL A 14 -10.70 7.71 2.62
C VAL A 14 -10.07 6.45 3.23
N VAL A 15 -10.12 6.31 4.55
CA VAL A 15 -9.66 5.09 5.24
C VAL A 15 -10.56 3.91 4.90
N GLY A 16 -11.88 4.12 4.88
CA GLY A 16 -12.87 3.11 4.54
C GLY A 16 -12.93 1.96 5.55
N ASP A 17 -13.45 0.83 5.09
CA ASP A 17 -13.52 -0.43 5.85
C ASP A 17 -12.83 -1.55 5.05
N ALA A 18 -11.85 -2.21 5.67
CA ALA A 18 -11.12 -3.32 5.07
C ALA A 18 -12.02 -4.54 4.82
N GLY A 19 -13.13 -4.70 5.57
CA GLY A 19 -14.13 -5.75 5.34
C GLY A 19 -15.04 -5.47 4.15
N THR A 20 -15.18 -4.20 3.76
CA THR A 20 -16.03 -3.75 2.64
C THR A 20 -15.27 -2.75 1.75
N PRO A 21 -14.24 -3.23 0.99
CA PRO A 21 -13.31 -2.35 0.30
C PRO A 21 -14.00 -1.49 -0.76
N ASN A 22 -13.72 -0.19 -0.73
CA ASN A 22 -14.22 0.81 -1.67
C ASN A 22 -13.07 1.62 -2.27
N ALA A 23 -13.23 2.06 -3.52
CA ALA A 23 -12.26 2.95 -4.16
C ALA A 23 -12.64 4.42 -3.92
N SER A 24 -11.71 5.19 -3.36
CA SER A 24 -11.88 6.62 -3.09
C SER A 24 -10.88 7.44 -3.92
N ILE A 25 -11.37 8.47 -4.61
CA ILE A 25 -10.53 9.40 -5.38
C ILE A 25 -10.57 10.77 -4.71
N VAL A 26 -9.40 11.25 -4.26
CA VAL A 26 -9.26 12.56 -3.61
C VAL A 26 -8.63 13.56 -4.58
N LEU A 27 -9.41 14.54 -5.00
CA LEU A 27 -8.96 15.65 -5.84
C LEU A 27 -8.69 16.88 -4.97
N ALA A 28 -7.53 17.52 -5.17
CA ALA A 28 -7.16 18.73 -4.47
C ALA A 28 -6.18 19.56 -5.31
N PRO A 29 -6.05 20.87 -5.09
CA PRO A 29 -5.02 21.68 -5.74
C PRO A 29 -3.61 21.32 -5.25
N ARG A 30 -2.57 21.82 -5.94
CA ARG A 30 -1.20 21.75 -5.41
C ARG A 30 -1.14 22.49 -4.06
N GLY A 31 -0.40 21.95 -3.10
CA GLY A 31 -0.38 22.46 -1.72
C GLY A 31 -1.63 22.14 -0.88
N GLY A 32 -2.69 21.55 -1.46
CA GLY A 32 -3.94 21.22 -0.77
C GLY A 32 -3.87 20.01 0.18
N GLY A 33 -2.70 19.67 0.71
CA GLY A 33 -2.58 18.66 1.76
C GLY A 33 -2.66 17.18 1.33
N LYS A 34 -2.57 16.83 0.05
CA LYS A 34 -2.60 15.40 -0.39
C LYS A 34 -1.52 14.53 0.28
N THR A 35 -0.29 15.04 0.38
CA THR A 35 0.80 14.35 1.08
C THR A 35 0.53 14.25 2.58
N ALA A 36 -0.07 15.27 3.18
CA ALA A 36 -0.48 15.22 4.59
C ALA A 36 -1.53 14.12 4.81
N LEU A 37 -2.57 14.08 3.98
CA LEU A 37 -3.60 13.05 4.01
C LEU A 37 -3.00 11.64 3.84
N ARG A 38 -2.11 11.45 2.86
CA ARG A 38 -1.40 10.18 2.66
C ARG A 38 -0.69 9.72 3.94
N ARG A 39 0.05 10.62 4.60
CA ARG A 39 0.75 10.32 5.85
C ARG A 39 -0.20 10.02 7.01
N MET A 40 -1.37 10.67 7.06
CA MET A 40 -2.38 10.37 8.05
C MET A 40 -2.97 8.97 7.85
N VAL A 41 -3.21 8.55 6.60
CA VAL A 41 -3.65 7.18 6.29
C VAL A 41 -2.58 6.16 6.66
N GLU A 42 -1.30 6.42 6.38
CA GLU A 42 -0.18 5.56 6.77
C GLU A 42 -0.06 5.39 8.29
N GLU A 43 -0.32 6.46 9.06
CA GLU A 43 -0.33 6.36 10.52
C GLU A 43 -1.56 5.59 11.02
N ALA A 44 -2.74 5.89 10.48
CA ALA A 44 -3.99 5.20 10.81
C ALA A 44 -3.92 3.69 10.52
N ALA A 45 -3.16 3.27 9.50
CA ALA A 45 -2.93 1.87 9.17
C ALA A 45 -2.37 1.05 10.34
N ARG A 46 -1.50 1.67 11.16
CA ARG A 46 -0.93 1.04 12.35
C ARG A 46 -1.98 0.76 13.42
N ASP A 47 -2.88 1.72 13.62
CA ASP A 47 -3.91 1.64 14.66
C ASP A 47 -5.10 0.75 14.23
N HIS A 48 -5.45 0.79 12.94
CA HIS A 48 -6.64 0.14 12.38
C HIS A 48 -6.35 -1.17 11.62
N ARG A 49 -5.11 -1.68 11.69
CA ARG A 49 -4.71 -3.01 11.18
C ARG A 49 -5.01 -3.25 9.69
N PHE A 50 -4.79 -2.25 8.84
CA PHE A 50 -4.80 -2.42 7.40
C PHE A 50 -3.42 -2.14 6.80
N LEU A 51 -3.18 -2.63 5.58
CA LEU A 51 -1.92 -2.40 4.87
C LEU A 51 -1.99 -1.08 4.09
N ALA A 52 -1.08 -0.14 4.39
CA ALA A 52 -0.91 1.07 3.60
C ALA A 52 0.33 0.96 2.70
N VAL A 53 0.14 1.10 1.38
CA VAL A 53 1.22 1.09 0.39
C VAL A 53 1.23 2.39 -0.39
N THR A 54 2.35 3.11 -0.34
CA THR A 54 2.54 4.34 -1.11
C THR A 54 3.16 4.06 -2.47
N TYR A 55 2.49 4.53 -3.51
CA TYR A 55 2.98 4.51 -4.90
C TYR A 55 2.84 5.91 -5.51
N ASP A 56 3.78 6.80 -5.16
CA ASP A 56 3.78 8.21 -5.57
C ASP A 56 5.03 8.65 -6.36
N ARG A 57 5.98 7.73 -6.55
CA ARG A 57 7.19 7.94 -7.37
C ARG A 57 7.18 7.02 -8.58
N PHE A 58 7.15 7.64 -9.75
CA PHE A 58 7.23 6.99 -11.05
C PHE A 58 8.63 7.20 -11.62
N GLU A 59 9.63 6.66 -10.91
CA GLU A 59 11.02 6.72 -11.34
C GLU A 59 11.24 5.67 -12.43
N PHE A 60 11.55 6.15 -13.64
CA PHE A 60 11.84 5.29 -14.78
C PHE A 60 13.34 4.99 -14.78
N SER A 61 13.70 3.72 -14.94
CA SER A 61 15.12 3.34 -15.02
C SER A 61 15.74 3.93 -16.29
N SER A 62 17.05 4.25 -16.24
CA SER A 62 17.76 4.85 -17.37
C SER A 62 17.66 3.95 -18.60
N GLY A 63 16.91 4.37 -19.62
CA GLY A 63 16.66 3.61 -20.85
C GLY A 63 15.22 3.12 -21.04
N GLU A 64 14.37 3.20 -20.01
CA GLU A 64 12.93 2.96 -20.17
C GLU A 64 12.28 4.10 -20.95
N LYS A 65 11.64 3.76 -22.07
CA LYS A 65 10.80 4.69 -22.82
C LYS A 65 9.43 4.77 -22.15
N ILE A 66 8.81 5.96 -22.16
CA ILE A 66 7.43 6.16 -21.68
C ILE A 66 6.45 5.17 -22.36
N SER A 67 6.71 4.83 -23.63
CA SER A 67 5.93 3.83 -24.39
C SER A 67 5.89 2.43 -23.77
N ASN A 68 6.84 2.11 -22.89
CA ASN A 68 6.94 0.81 -22.22
C ASN A 68 6.19 0.80 -20.88
N ILE A 69 5.67 1.95 -20.44
CA ILE A 69 4.94 2.10 -19.19
C ILE A 69 3.49 1.71 -19.44
N THR A 70 3.17 0.47 -19.11
CA THR A 70 1.85 -0.13 -19.28
C THR A 70 1.10 -0.22 -17.95
N LEU A 71 -0.18 -0.55 -18.01
CA LEU A 71 -0.94 -0.93 -16.80
C LEU A 71 -0.23 -2.07 -16.04
N GLN A 72 0.30 -3.07 -16.76
CA GLN A 72 1.01 -4.19 -16.17
C GLN A 72 2.28 -3.75 -15.42
N TYR A 73 2.99 -2.74 -15.94
CA TYR A 73 4.12 -2.15 -15.24
C TYR A 73 3.71 -1.56 -13.87
N HIS A 74 2.63 -0.78 -13.84
CA HIS A 74 2.13 -0.19 -12.59
C HIS A 74 1.63 -1.26 -11.62
N LEU A 75 0.83 -2.22 -12.11
CA LEU A 75 0.33 -3.32 -11.29
C LEU A 75 1.47 -4.14 -10.68
N ARG A 76 2.52 -4.46 -11.46
CA ARG A 76 3.70 -5.17 -10.96
C ARG A 76 4.36 -4.41 -9.81
N ASN A 77 4.58 -3.10 -9.98
CA ASN A 77 5.17 -2.25 -8.93
C ASN A 77 4.31 -2.21 -7.65
N ILE A 78 2.98 -2.11 -7.80
CA ILE A 78 2.05 -2.13 -6.66
C ILE A 78 2.10 -3.48 -5.95
N ILE A 79 2.03 -4.60 -6.68
CA ILE A 79 2.10 -5.96 -6.12
C ILE A 79 3.43 -6.20 -5.40
N THR A 80 4.55 -5.84 -6.01
CA THR A 80 5.88 -5.94 -5.38
C THR A 80 5.93 -5.18 -4.06
N ARG A 81 5.37 -3.97 -3.99
CA ARG A 81 5.32 -3.19 -2.73
C ARG A 81 4.43 -3.82 -1.68
N ILE A 82 3.27 -4.34 -2.07
CA ILE A 82 2.36 -5.09 -1.18
C ILE A 82 3.10 -6.30 -0.59
N LEU A 83 3.75 -7.10 -1.44
CA LEU A 83 4.49 -8.30 -1.02
C LEU A 83 5.65 -7.94 -0.09
N VAL A 84 6.47 -6.96 -0.44
CA VAL A 84 7.59 -6.53 0.43
C VAL A 84 7.08 -6.08 1.79
N SER A 85 6.02 -5.26 1.82
CA SER A 85 5.48 -4.75 3.09
C SER A 85 4.85 -5.87 3.92
N TYR A 86 4.10 -6.77 3.29
CA TYR A 86 3.49 -7.92 3.97
C TYR A 86 4.53 -8.92 4.49
N LEU A 87 5.56 -9.24 3.69
CA LEU A 87 6.64 -10.13 4.11
C LEU A 87 7.49 -9.51 5.21
N SER A 88 7.74 -8.19 5.16
CA SER A 88 8.43 -7.48 6.24
C SER A 88 7.64 -7.57 7.54
N TYR A 89 6.32 -7.39 7.48
CA TYR A 89 5.44 -7.56 8.63
C TYR A 89 5.45 -9.00 9.17
N LEU A 90 5.39 -10.02 8.32
CA LEU A 90 5.52 -11.42 8.74
C LEU A 90 6.89 -11.74 9.33
N ALA A 91 7.95 -11.10 8.87
CA ALA A 91 9.30 -11.27 9.42
C ALA A 91 9.42 -10.66 10.82
N GLU A 92 8.74 -9.54 11.08
CA GLU A 92 8.66 -8.93 12.43
C GLU A 92 7.79 -9.76 13.39
N TYR A 93 6.74 -10.42 12.88
CA TYR A 93 5.80 -11.22 13.67
C TYR A 93 5.70 -12.66 13.16
N PRO A 94 6.76 -13.48 13.33
CA PRO A 94 6.84 -14.81 12.72
C PRO A 94 5.77 -15.79 13.23
N ASP A 95 5.21 -15.56 14.41
CA ASP A 95 4.09 -16.36 14.94
C ASP A 95 2.85 -16.30 14.05
N LEU A 96 2.64 -15.21 13.31
CA LEU A 96 1.52 -15.08 12.37
C LEU A 96 1.61 -16.07 11.21
N LEU A 97 2.80 -16.58 10.87
CA LEU A 97 2.94 -17.65 9.90
C LEU A 97 2.21 -18.93 10.33
N LYS A 98 1.96 -19.13 11.63
CA LYS A 98 1.20 -20.28 12.12
C LYS A 98 -0.29 -20.18 11.77
N ASN A 99 -0.80 -18.96 11.59
CA ASN A 99 -2.19 -18.70 11.22
C ASN A 99 -2.47 -18.94 9.74
N LEU A 100 -1.43 -19.00 8.90
CA LEU A 100 -1.57 -19.34 7.49
C LEU A 100 -1.66 -20.86 7.30
N SER A 101 -2.67 -21.30 6.56
CA SER A 101 -2.80 -22.66 6.06
C SER A 101 -1.63 -23.03 5.14
N LYS A 102 -1.46 -24.34 4.90
CA LYS A 102 -0.45 -24.84 3.97
C LYS A 102 -0.64 -24.26 2.56
N ASN A 103 -1.89 -24.10 2.12
CA ASN A 103 -2.21 -23.56 0.81
C ASN A 103 -1.84 -22.07 0.71
N GLU A 104 -2.17 -21.27 1.73
CA GLU A 104 -1.82 -19.84 1.75
C GLU A 104 -0.30 -19.62 1.76
N LYS A 105 0.45 -20.45 2.50
CA LYS A 105 1.93 -20.42 2.48
C LYS A 105 2.48 -20.72 1.09
N GLN A 106 1.91 -21.71 0.41
CA GLN A 106 2.32 -22.06 -0.94
C GLN A 106 2.00 -20.93 -1.95
N GLN A 107 0.81 -20.33 -1.85
CA GLN A 107 0.42 -19.18 -2.67
C GLN A 107 1.33 -17.98 -2.42
N LEU A 108 1.64 -17.67 -1.16
CA LEU A 108 2.56 -16.61 -0.80
C LEU A 108 3.96 -16.85 -1.37
N SER A 109 4.47 -18.08 -1.29
CA SER A 109 5.74 -18.46 -1.89
C SER A 109 5.74 -18.28 -3.40
N LEU A 110 4.65 -18.65 -4.08
CA LEU A 110 4.50 -18.48 -5.52
C LEU A 110 4.48 -17.00 -5.92
N PHE A 111 3.74 -16.16 -5.18
CA PHE A 111 3.71 -14.72 -5.43
C PHE A 111 5.08 -14.10 -5.19
N ALA A 112 5.76 -14.46 -4.11
CA ALA A 112 7.12 -13.99 -3.83
C ALA A 112 8.06 -14.35 -4.99
N SER A 113 8.09 -15.61 -5.43
CA SER A 113 8.97 -16.02 -6.54
C SER A 113 8.64 -15.40 -7.90
N SER A 114 7.41 -14.92 -8.10
CA SER A 114 6.97 -14.36 -9.38
C SER A 114 7.22 -12.85 -9.49
N TYR A 115 7.20 -12.14 -8.35
CA TYR A 115 7.15 -10.68 -8.31
C TYR A 115 8.33 -10.03 -7.57
N LEU A 116 9.11 -10.80 -6.80
CA LEU A 116 10.34 -10.37 -6.12
C LEU A 116 11.54 -11.06 -6.78
#